data_AF-A0AA38PZV4-F1
#
_entry.id   AF-A0AA38PZV4-F1
#
_cell.length_a   1.000
_cell.length_b   1.000
_cell.length_c   1.000
_cell.angle_alpha   90.00
_cell.angle_beta   90.00
_cell.angle_gamma   90.00
#
_symmetry.space_group_name_H-M   'P 1'
#
loop_
_entity.id
_entity.type
_entity.pdbx_description
1 polymer ?
#
loop_
_entity_poly.entity_id
_entity_poly.type
_entity_poly.pdbx_seq_one_letter_code
_entity_poly.pdbx_strand_id
1 'polypeptide(L)'
;MSWWCFPFERLIGALQKINTNDHIGGEMEATIIKSVIRTSNIRRWLGRPDCPEAVRQLKVMFDRCFKPVNRMVNKENRPTRGSTRAHAKWDSTNFSRSKTHPGNATIIYRPSPDEKPIAGVIQEIHNDTNSPTIKLQVRPFESLPNHLYDPFLRYPHLSAKTYSSTLRDEPDEITLDSIVSHAARYDYTHNRSVLVNLCRD
;
A
#
# COMPACT_ATOMS: atom_id res chain seq x y z
N MET A 1 -3.50 0.02 -19.25
CA MET A 1 -3.78 -1.08 -18.32
C MET A 1 -2.51 -1.90 -18.13
N SER A 2 -1.82 -1.74 -17.00
CA SER A 2 -0.59 -2.49 -16.73
C SER A 2 -0.96 -3.87 -16.19
N TRP A 3 -0.71 -4.92 -16.98
CA TRP A 3 -0.89 -6.35 -16.67
C TRP A 3 -0.06 -6.86 -15.47
N TRP A 4 0.63 -5.96 -14.76
CA TRP A 4 1.54 -6.24 -13.65
C TRP A 4 1.00 -5.82 -12.28
N CYS A 5 -0.26 -5.41 -12.21
CA CYS A 5 -0.90 -4.92 -11.00
C CYS A 5 -1.45 -6.09 -10.15
N PHE A 6 -0.68 -6.43 -9.11
CA PHE A 6 -1.13 -6.95 -7.82
C PHE A 6 -1.30 -8.48 -7.61
N PRO A 7 -0.59 -9.04 -6.59
CA PRO A 7 -1.03 -10.25 -5.88
C PRO A 7 -2.46 -10.13 -5.33
N PHE A 8 -2.92 -8.91 -5.07
CA PHE A 8 -4.27 -8.61 -4.61
C PHE A 8 -5.34 -8.91 -5.66
N GLU A 9 -5.10 -8.74 -6.97
CA GLU A 9 -6.09 -9.11 -8.00
C GLU A 9 -6.32 -10.62 -8.05
N ARG A 10 -5.27 -11.43 -7.85
CA ARG A 10 -5.40 -12.89 -7.74
C ARG A 10 -6.08 -13.32 -6.45
N LEU A 11 -5.83 -12.62 -5.35
CA LEU A 11 -6.55 -12.84 -4.11
C LEU A 11 -8.01 -12.48 -4.30
N ILE A 12 -8.34 -11.30 -4.83
CA ILE A 12 -9.70 -10.87 -5.14
C ILE A 12 -10.39 -11.89 -6.05
N GLY A 13 -9.72 -12.36 -7.12
CA GLY A 13 -10.28 -13.38 -8.01
C GLY A 13 -10.48 -14.75 -7.34
N ALA A 14 -9.66 -15.11 -6.35
CA ALA A 14 -9.89 -16.30 -5.54
C ALA A 14 -11.04 -16.09 -4.54
N LEU A 15 -11.13 -14.91 -3.92
CA LEU A 15 -12.18 -14.52 -2.99
C LEU A 15 -13.55 -14.43 -3.67
N GLN A 16 -13.62 -13.87 -4.87
CA GLN A 16 -14.83 -13.78 -5.69
C GLN A 16 -15.41 -15.14 -6.08
N LYS A 17 -14.59 -16.20 -6.07
CA LYS A 17 -15.02 -17.58 -6.34
C LYS A 17 -15.50 -18.31 -5.09
N ILE A 18 -15.30 -17.74 -3.89
CA ILE A 18 -15.85 -18.29 -2.66
C ILE A 18 -17.30 -17.84 -2.59
N ASN A 19 -18.22 -18.80 -2.62
CA ASN A 19 -19.63 -18.50 -2.45
C ASN A 19 -19.88 -18.05 -1.00
N THR A 20 -20.08 -16.74 -0.80
CA THR A 20 -20.38 -16.15 0.51
C THR A 20 -21.89 -16.04 0.77
N ASN A 21 -22.76 -16.56 -0.12
CA ASN A 21 -24.22 -16.50 -0.03
C ASN A 21 -24.74 -15.08 0.33
N ASP A 22 -24.10 -14.04 -0.21
CA ASP A 22 -24.39 -12.62 0.04
C ASP A 22 -24.35 -12.19 1.52
N HIS A 23 -23.76 -13.00 2.41
CA HIS A 23 -23.69 -12.73 3.83
C HIS A 23 -22.43 -11.90 4.17
N ILE A 24 -22.55 -10.58 4.02
CA ILE A 24 -21.47 -9.62 4.28
C ILE A 24 -21.31 -9.39 5.79
N GLY A 25 -20.09 -9.53 6.30
CA GLY A 25 -19.73 -9.32 7.71
C GLY A 25 -19.82 -10.53 8.62
N GLY A 26 -19.90 -11.73 8.06
CA GLY A 26 -19.87 -12.98 8.81
C GLY A 26 -18.47 -13.44 9.25
N GLU A 27 -18.45 -14.50 10.06
CA GLU A 27 -17.21 -15.14 10.54
C GLU A 27 -16.31 -15.65 9.42
N MET A 28 -16.90 -16.03 8.28
CA MET A 28 -16.18 -16.52 7.10
C MET A 28 -15.27 -15.43 6.52
N GLU A 29 -15.78 -14.23 6.24
CA GLU A 29 -15.00 -13.11 5.69
C GLU A 29 -13.87 -12.74 6.65
N ALA A 30 -14.18 -12.62 7.95
CA ALA A 30 -13.19 -12.33 8.98
C ALA A 30 -12.09 -13.41 9.02
N THR A 31 -12.44 -14.68 8.88
CA THR A 31 -11.49 -15.81 8.87
C THR A 31 -10.60 -15.77 7.63
N ILE A 32 -11.17 -15.48 6.47
CA ILE A 32 -10.41 -15.37 5.22
C ILE A 32 -9.41 -14.23 5.31
N ILE A 33 -9.82 -13.04 5.74
CA ILE A 33 -8.93 -11.88 5.87
C ILE A 33 -7.84 -12.17 6.90
N LYS A 34 -8.18 -12.73 8.08
CA LYS A 34 -7.19 -13.14 9.09
C LYS A 34 -6.17 -14.12 8.53
N SER A 35 -6.59 -15.08 7.72
CA SER A 35 -5.70 -16.09 7.12
C SER A 35 -4.74 -15.47 6.10
N VAL A 36 -5.24 -14.55 5.27
CA VAL A 36 -4.42 -13.79 4.30
C VAL A 36 -3.36 -12.95 5.01
N ILE A 37 -3.74 -12.22 6.06
CA ILE A 37 -2.81 -11.38 6.83
C ILE A 37 -1.75 -12.23 7.50
N ARG A 38 -2.14 -13.28 8.24
CA ARG A 38 -1.21 -14.21 8.89
C ARG A 38 -0.21 -14.80 7.90
N THR A 39 -0.69 -15.22 6.73
CA THR A 39 0.18 -15.76 5.67
C THR A 39 1.16 -14.71 5.16
N SER A 40 0.71 -13.46 4.99
CA SER A 40 1.55 -12.34 4.55
C SER A 40 2.62 -11.98 5.58
N ASN A 41 2.26 -12.01 6.86
CA ASN A 41 3.17 -11.74 7.98
C ASN A 41 4.21 -12.85 8.13
N ILE A 42 3.81 -14.12 7.99
CA ILE A 42 4.74 -15.26 7.95
C ILE A 42 5.72 -15.10 6.78
N ARG A 43 5.25 -14.76 5.57
CA ARG A 43 6.13 -14.49 4.41
C ARG A 43 7.15 -13.39 4.71
N ARG A 44 6.73 -12.32 5.39
CA ARG A 44 7.62 -11.24 5.81
C ARG A 44 8.66 -11.76 6.78
N TRP A 45 8.24 -12.43 7.84
CA TRP A 45 9.11 -12.91 8.91
C TRP A 45 10.16 -13.90 8.40
N LEU A 46 9.75 -14.83 7.53
CA LEU A 46 10.66 -15.75 6.82
C LEU A 46 11.64 -15.04 5.87
N GLY A 47 11.35 -13.80 5.47
CA GLY A 47 12.19 -13.00 4.60
C GLY A 47 13.18 -12.08 5.30
N ARG A 48 13.13 -11.95 6.64
CA ARG A 48 14.02 -11.04 7.38
C ARG A 48 15.42 -11.65 7.54
N PRO A 49 16.49 -10.82 7.58
CA PRO A 49 17.86 -11.30 7.76
C PRO A 49 18.12 -11.88 9.17
N ASP A 50 17.30 -11.52 10.16
CA ASP A 50 17.38 -11.94 11.57
C ASP A 50 16.47 -13.14 11.91
N CYS A 51 15.90 -13.83 10.91
CA CYS A 51 14.99 -14.95 11.13
C CYS A 51 15.73 -16.16 11.77
N PRO A 52 15.26 -16.69 12.93
CA PRO A 52 15.86 -17.84 13.58
C PRO A 52 15.96 -19.07 12.67
N GLU A 53 17.06 -19.82 12.76
CA GLU A 53 17.37 -20.94 11.88
C GLU A 53 16.25 -21.99 11.83
N ALA A 54 15.65 -22.32 12.98
CA ALA A 54 14.54 -23.27 13.08
C ALA A 54 13.34 -22.88 12.20
N VAL A 55 13.06 -21.58 12.07
CA VAL A 55 11.95 -21.08 11.26
C VAL A 55 12.37 -20.85 9.80
N ARG A 56 13.65 -20.56 9.55
CA ARG A 56 14.22 -20.54 8.20
C ARG A 56 14.07 -21.90 7.51
N GLN A 57 14.13 -23.01 8.24
CA GLN A 57 13.84 -24.34 7.68
C GLN A 57 12.41 -24.46 7.16
N LEU A 58 11.44 -23.86 7.85
CA LEU A 58 10.04 -23.79 7.40
C LEU A 58 9.89 -22.96 6.12
N LYS A 59 10.79 -22.02 5.85
CA LYS A 59 10.80 -21.23 4.61
C LYS A 59 10.86 -22.12 3.38
N VAL A 60 11.64 -23.20 3.42
CA VAL A 60 11.81 -24.11 2.27
C VAL A 60 10.47 -24.81 1.96
N MET A 61 9.79 -25.30 2.99
CA MET A 61 8.46 -25.90 2.85
C MET A 61 7.44 -24.87 2.39
N PHE A 62 7.48 -23.68 3.00
CA PHE A 62 6.58 -22.58 2.69
C PHE A 62 6.73 -22.11 1.25
N ASP A 63 7.95 -21.84 0.76
CA ASP A 63 8.20 -21.41 -0.62
C ASP A 63 7.81 -22.50 -1.64
N ARG A 64 7.94 -23.78 -1.26
CA ARG A 64 7.51 -24.92 -2.08
C ARG A 64 5.98 -24.95 -2.21
N CYS A 65 5.26 -24.74 -1.11
CA CYS A 65 3.81 -24.68 -1.07
C CYS A 65 3.27 -23.37 -1.70
N PHE A 66 4.02 -22.28 -1.61
CA PHE A 66 3.61 -20.94 -1.97
C PHE A 66 4.65 -20.24 -2.85
N LYS A 67 4.86 -20.77 -4.07
CA LYS A 67 5.84 -20.23 -5.03
C LYS A 67 5.60 -18.73 -5.32
N PRO A 68 6.55 -17.83 -4.99
CA PRO A 68 6.46 -16.43 -5.39
C PRO A 68 6.74 -16.33 -6.89
N VAL A 69 5.80 -15.78 -7.67
CA VAL A 69 5.92 -15.73 -9.13
C VAL A 69 6.88 -14.61 -9.61
N ASN A 70 7.16 -13.61 -8.78
CA ASN A 70 8.01 -12.46 -9.16
C ASN A 70 8.95 -12.04 -8.03
N ARG A 71 10.22 -12.48 -8.08
CA ARG A 71 11.30 -11.84 -7.32
C ARG A 71 11.74 -10.61 -8.12
N MET A 72 11.23 -9.42 -7.76
CA MET A 72 11.70 -8.18 -8.38
C MET A 72 13.16 -7.94 -7.97
N VAL A 73 14.05 -7.84 -8.97
CA VAL A 73 15.47 -7.56 -8.79
C VAL A 73 15.65 -6.14 -8.24
N ASN A 74 16.50 -5.99 -7.23
CA ASN A 74 16.85 -4.69 -6.68
C ASN A 74 17.66 -3.87 -7.69
N LYS A 75 16.98 -3.12 -8.56
CA LYS A 75 17.60 -1.98 -9.26
C LYS A 75 17.63 -0.79 -8.30
N GLU A 76 18.82 -0.32 -8.00
CA GLU A 76 19.12 0.86 -7.21
C GLU A 76 18.66 2.12 -7.94
N ASN A 77 18.28 3.17 -7.20
CA ASN A 77 17.90 4.45 -7.79
C ASN A 77 19.13 5.09 -8.44
N ARG A 78 19.28 4.96 -9.75
CA ARG A 78 20.30 5.74 -10.47
C ARG A 78 19.86 7.20 -10.54
N PRO A 79 20.77 8.18 -10.38
CA PRO A 79 20.44 9.58 -10.63
C PRO A 79 20.07 9.73 -12.12
N THR A 80 18.81 10.06 -12.40
CA THR A 80 18.35 10.42 -13.75
C THR A 80 18.63 11.90 -14.00
N ARG A 81 19.11 12.24 -15.20
CA ARG A 81 19.28 13.63 -15.64
C ARG A 81 17.90 14.32 -15.67
N GLY A 82 17.68 15.28 -14.78
CA GLY A 82 16.45 16.09 -14.69
C GLY A 82 16.07 16.46 -13.25
N SER A 83 15.39 17.60 -13.08
CA SER A 83 14.85 18.03 -11.77
C SER A 83 13.69 17.16 -11.31
N THR A 84 12.87 16.65 -12.24
CA THR A 84 11.71 15.79 -11.96
C THR A 84 11.92 14.34 -12.38
N ARG A 85 11.29 13.40 -11.67
CA ARG A 85 11.30 11.96 -11.98
C ARG A 85 9.87 11.42 -12.15
N ALA A 86 9.76 10.36 -12.95
CA ALA A 86 8.50 9.63 -13.10
C ALA A 86 8.29 8.60 -11.96
N HIS A 87 9.39 8.07 -11.42
CA HIS A 87 9.42 7.00 -10.43
C HIS A 87 10.49 7.25 -9.36
N ALA A 88 10.25 6.73 -8.15
CA ALA A 88 11.23 6.65 -7.09
C ALA A 88 11.08 5.31 -6.38
N LYS A 89 12.20 4.61 -6.15
CA LYS A 89 12.18 3.35 -5.40
C LYS A 89 12.56 3.59 -3.95
N TRP A 90 11.81 3.03 -3.01
CA TRP A 90 12.13 3.09 -1.59
C TRP A 90 11.66 1.81 -0.90
N ASP A 91 12.50 1.25 -0.03
CA ASP A 91 12.27 -0.03 0.66
C ASP A 91 11.71 -1.14 -0.25
N SER A 92 12.42 -1.42 -1.35
CA SER A 92 12.04 -2.38 -2.39
C SER A 92 10.71 -2.11 -3.12
N THR A 93 10.02 -1.01 -2.82
CA THR A 93 8.74 -0.59 -3.42
C THR A 93 8.98 0.53 -4.44
N ASN A 94 8.25 0.50 -5.56
CA ASN A 94 8.38 1.51 -6.62
C ASN A 94 7.19 2.47 -6.60
N PHE A 95 7.45 3.72 -6.25
CA PHE A 95 6.47 4.81 -6.23
C PHE A 95 6.49 5.57 -7.55
N SER A 96 5.35 6.16 -7.91
CA SER A 96 5.24 6.97 -9.12
C SER A 96 4.30 8.14 -8.92
N ARG A 97 4.34 9.08 -9.85
CA ARG A 97 3.34 10.15 -9.95
C ARG A 97 1.97 9.59 -10.33
N SER A 98 0.91 10.27 -9.90
CA SER A 98 -0.49 9.99 -10.26
C SER A 98 -0.70 9.90 -11.77
N LYS A 99 -0.12 10.85 -12.51
CA LYS A 99 -0.15 10.93 -13.98
C LYS A 99 0.62 9.79 -14.67
N THR A 100 1.58 9.18 -14.00
CA THR A 100 2.42 8.12 -14.59
C THR A 100 1.82 6.74 -14.32
N HIS A 101 1.52 6.43 -13.06
CA HIS A 101 0.85 5.19 -12.69
C HIS A 101 0.02 5.39 -11.42
N PRO A 102 -1.31 5.57 -11.53
CA PRO A 102 -2.16 5.94 -10.39
C PRO A 102 -2.13 4.90 -9.27
N GLY A 103 -2.01 3.62 -9.62
CA GLY A 103 -1.87 2.53 -8.65
C GLY A 103 -0.61 2.62 -7.79
N ASN A 104 0.48 3.22 -8.30
CA ASN A 104 1.75 3.35 -7.59
C ASN A 104 1.93 4.72 -6.93
N ALA A 105 0.92 5.59 -7.03
CA ALA A 105 0.94 6.95 -6.52
C ALA A 105 0.22 7.11 -5.17
N THR A 106 -0.64 6.17 -4.81
CA THR A 106 -1.42 6.25 -3.57
C THR A 106 -0.62 5.67 -2.41
N ILE A 107 -0.45 6.47 -1.35
CA ILE A 107 0.40 6.13 -0.20
C ILE A 107 -0.26 6.51 1.12
N ILE A 108 0.24 5.92 2.21
CA ILE A 108 0.06 6.42 3.58
C ILE A 108 1.40 6.99 4.02
N TYR A 109 1.40 8.21 4.55
CA TYR A 109 2.60 8.95 4.94
C TYR A 109 2.33 9.81 6.18
N ARG A 110 3.42 10.30 6.80
CA ARG A 110 3.35 11.30 7.86
C ARG A 110 3.72 12.68 7.28
N PRO A 111 2.86 13.70 7.36
CA PRO A 111 3.20 15.05 6.90
C PRO A 111 4.31 15.68 7.75
N SER A 112 4.30 15.37 9.05
CA SER A 112 5.29 15.78 10.04
C SER A 112 5.61 14.57 10.94
N PRO A 113 6.82 14.46 11.52
CA PRO A 113 7.22 13.30 12.33
C PRO A 113 6.27 12.94 13.48
N ASP A 114 5.63 13.94 14.08
CA ASP A 114 4.73 13.78 15.24
C ASP A 114 3.25 13.63 14.83
N GLU A 115 2.94 13.80 13.55
CA GLU A 115 1.56 13.70 13.06
C GLU A 115 1.14 12.27 12.76
N LYS A 116 -0.17 12.02 12.88
CA LYS A 116 -0.75 10.73 12.54
C LYS A 116 -0.60 10.47 11.04
N PRO A 117 -0.29 9.23 10.62
CA PRO A 117 -0.26 8.90 9.22
C PRO A 117 -1.60 9.18 8.53
N ILE A 118 -1.54 9.83 7.37
CA ILE A 118 -2.68 10.12 6.52
C ILE A 118 -2.44 9.53 5.13
N ALA A 119 -3.53 9.39 4.38
CA ALA A 119 -3.43 8.90 3.02
C ALA A 119 -3.38 10.06 2.02
N GLY A 120 -2.65 9.87 0.93
CA GLY A 120 -2.56 10.85 -0.15
C GLY A 120 -2.05 10.26 -1.45
N VAL A 121 -1.95 11.13 -2.45
CA VAL A 121 -1.55 10.78 -3.81
C VAL A 121 -0.34 11.62 -4.21
N ILE A 122 0.74 10.94 -4.60
CA ILE A 122 1.96 11.57 -5.13
C ILE A 122 1.62 12.26 -6.45
N GLN A 123 1.75 13.58 -6.48
CA GLN A 123 1.58 14.39 -7.69
C GLN A 123 2.92 14.51 -8.43
N GLU A 124 3.97 14.84 -7.70
CA GLU A 124 5.30 15.09 -8.26
C GLU A 124 6.39 14.42 -7.44
N ILE A 125 7.48 14.06 -8.14
CA ILE A 125 8.70 13.50 -7.57
C ILE A 125 9.85 14.33 -8.13
N HIS A 126 10.62 14.96 -7.27
CA HIS A 126 11.74 15.80 -7.68
C HIS A 126 13.00 15.51 -6.87
N ASN A 127 14.15 15.73 -7.50
CA ASN A 127 15.42 15.77 -6.81
C ASN A 127 15.51 17.11 -6.08
N ASP A 128 15.92 17.07 -4.82
CA ASP A 128 16.33 18.29 -4.16
C ASP A 128 17.57 18.85 -4.88
N THR A 129 17.56 20.13 -5.22
CA THR A 129 18.70 20.79 -5.87
C THR A 129 19.87 21.00 -4.91
N ASN A 130 19.57 21.02 -3.60
CA ASN A 130 20.53 21.35 -2.55
C ASN A 130 21.01 20.11 -1.77
N SER A 131 20.41 18.94 -2.02
CA SER A 131 20.68 17.70 -1.29
C SER A 131 20.48 16.49 -2.22
N PRO A 132 21.20 15.37 -2.04
CA PRO A 132 20.97 14.14 -2.81
C PRO A 132 19.61 13.46 -2.49
N THR A 133 18.75 14.09 -1.70
CA THR A 133 17.44 13.57 -1.29
C THR A 133 16.36 13.74 -2.35
N ILE A 134 15.40 12.82 -2.36
CA ILE A 134 14.21 12.89 -3.20
C ILE A 134 13.08 13.47 -2.37
N LYS A 135 12.42 14.50 -2.92
CA LYS A 135 11.25 15.13 -2.36
C LYS A 135 10.02 14.79 -3.20
N LEU A 136 8.88 14.71 -2.52
CA LEU A 136 7.59 14.31 -3.06
C LEU A 136 6.59 15.40 -2.74
N GLN A 137 5.81 15.80 -3.74
CA GLN A 137 4.59 16.58 -3.50
C GLN A 137 3.41 15.63 -3.46
N VAL A 138 2.74 15.58 -2.33
CA VAL A 138 1.64 14.65 -2.07
C VAL A 138 0.40 15.46 -1.76
N ARG A 139 -0.69 15.18 -2.47
CA ARG A 139 -1.99 15.74 -2.11
C ARG A 139 -2.71 14.77 -1.19
N PRO A 140 -2.97 15.14 0.07
CA PRO A 140 -3.71 14.28 0.97
C PRO A 140 -5.19 14.18 0.60
N PHE A 141 -5.80 13.06 0.95
CA PHE A 141 -7.26 12.96 0.90
C PHE A 141 -7.91 13.81 2.00
N GLU A 142 -9.09 14.32 1.71
CA GLU A 142 -9.95 14.93 2.72
C GLU A 142 -10.50 13.88 3.69
N SER A 143 -10.70 14.29 4.93
CA SER A 143 -11.33 13.42 5.93
C SER A 143 -12.76 13.08 5.51
N LEU A 144 -13.22 11.88 5.89
CA LEU A 144 -14.61 11.50 5.68
C LEU A 144 -15.53 12.52 6.42
N PRO A 145 -16.54 13.09 5.76
CA PRO A 145 -17.48 14.00 6.41
C PRO A 145 -18.15 13.34 7.63
N ASN A 146 -18.32 14.12 8.71
CA ASN A 146 -18.82 13.61 10.01
C ASN A 146 -20.20 12.94 9.95
N HIS A 147 -21.01 13.22 8.94
CA HIS A 147 -22.34 12.63 8.74
C HIS A 147 -22.30 11.25 8.06
N LEU A 148 -21.14 10.83 7.55
CA LEU A 148 -20.95 9.55 6.88
C LEU A 148 -20.21 8.57 7.79
N TYR A 149 -20.70 7.33 7.83
CA TYR A 149 -20.08 6.24 8.57
C TYR A 149 -19.00 5.54 7.73
N ASP A 150 -17.88 5.18 8.36
CA ASP A 150 -16.85 4.33 7.78
C ASP A 150 -17.19 2.84 8.04
N PRO A 151 -17.66 2.10 7.01
CA PRO A 151 -18.06 0.70 7.18
C PRO A 151 -16.91 -0.23 7.53
N PHE A 152 -15.66 0.16 7.26
CA PHE A 152 -14.47 -0.65 7.47
C PHE A 152 -13.98 -0.66 8.91
N LEU A 153 -14.51 0.21 9.78
CA LEU A 153 -14.24 0.19 11.23
C LEU A 153 -14.60 -1.14 11.88
N ARG A 154 -15.58 -1.87 11.32
CA ARG A 154 -15.97 -3.22 11.78
C ARG A 154 -14.90 -4.29 11.50
N TYR A 155 -13.93 -3.99 10.62
CA TYR A 155 -12.87 -4.91 10.22
C TYR A 155 -11.50 -4.29 10.48
N PRO A 156 -11.11 -4.08 11.75
CA PRO A 156 -9.86 -3.39 12.10
C PRO A 156 -8.61 -4.10 11.55
N HIS A 157 -8.72 -5.40 11.26
CA HIS A 157 -7.69 -6.22 10.67
C HIS A 157 -7.43 -5.92 9.19
N LEU A 158 -8.38 -5.31 8.46
CA LEU A 158 -8.15 -4.91 7.07
C LEU A 158 -7.18 -3.74 6.93
N SER A 159 -6.87 -3.03 8.02
CA SER A 159 -6.08 -1.79 7.99
C SER A 159 -6.58 -0.82 6.92
N ALA A 160 -7.91 -0.76 6.78
CA ALA A 160 -8.63 0.02 5.81
C ALA A 160 -9.30 1.21 6.50
N LYS A 161 -9.25 2.38 5.86
CA LYS A 161 -9.90 3.59 6.35
C LYS A 161 -10.58 4.32 5.20
N THR A 162 -11.78 4.82 5.45
CA THR A 162 -12.51 5.62 4.48
C THR A 162 -12.12 7.10 4.58
N TYR A 163 -11.97 7.72 3.42
CA TYR A 163 -11.78 9.15 3.20
C TYR A 163 -12.83 9.68 2.23
N SER A 164 -12.95 11.00 2.13
CA SER A 164 -13.58 11.63 0.96
C SER A 164 -12.75 11.32 -0.29
N SER A 165 -13.38 11.13 -1.45
CA SER A 165 -12.65 10.94 -2.71
C SER A 165 -11.97 12.21 -3.22
N THR A 166 -12.29 13.35 -2.60
CA THR A 166 -11.67 14.65 -2.85
C THR A 166 -10.28 14.73 -2.22
N LEU A 167 -9.35 15.32 -2.96
CA LEU A 167 -8.00 15.63 -2.47
C LEU A 167 -7.98 17.09 -1.98
N ARG A 168 -7.20 17.34 -0.94
CA ARG A 168 -6.91 18.71 -0.49
C ARG A 168 -6.15 19.48 -1.57
N ASP A 169 -6.44 20.78 -1.66
CA ASP A 169 -5.81 21.67 -2.63
C ASP A 169 -4.32 21.88 -2.36
N GLU A 170 -3.99 22.10 -1.09
CA GLU A 170 -2.64 22.29 -0.59
C GLU A 170 -1.87 20.95 -0.55
N PRO A 171 -0.77 20.81 -1.31
CA PRO A 171 0.07 19.64 -1.26
C PRO A 171 1.04 19.70 -0.08
N ASP A 172 1.30 18.54 0.52
CA ASP A 172 2.39 18.36 1.47
C ASP A 172 3.69 18.08 0.71
N GLU A 173 4.80 18.67 1.17
CA GLU A 173 6.14 18.33 0.70
C GLU A 173 6.81 17.39 1.69
N ILE A 174 7.11 16.17 1.25
CA ILE A 174 7.68 15.13 2.10
C ILE A 174 8.89 14.47 1.45
N THR A 175 9.67 13.76 2.25
CA THR A 175 10.75 12.88 1.78
C THR A 175 10.29 11.42 1.73
N LEU A 176 11.10 10.54 1.14
CA LEU A 176 10.76 9.12 1.03
C LEU A 176 10.66 8.40 2.38
N ASP A 177 11.42 8.83 3.39
CA ASP A 177 11.38 8.29 4.76
C ASP A 177 10.06 8.60 5.50
N SER A 178 9.33 9.64 5.07
CA SER A 178 8.03 9.99 5.61
C SER A 178 6.90 9.07 5.11
N ILE A 179 7.16 8.25 4.07
CA ILE A 179 6.20 7.25 3.60
C ILE A 179 6.14 6.10 4.60
N VAL A 180 4.94 5.85 5.13
CA VAL A 180 4.66 4.69 5.98
C VAL A 180 4.43 3.45 5.12
N SER A 181 3.66 3.58 4.05
CA SER A 181 3.33 2.46 3.19
C SER A 181 2.72 2.86 1.84
N HIS A 182 2.67 1.87 0.95
CA HIS A 182 1.82 1.92 -0.23
C HIS A 182 0.37 1.64 0.14
N ALA A 183 -0.59 2.21 -0.60
CA ALA A 183 -2.01 2.02 -0.33
C ALA A 183 -2.78 1.63 -1.58
N ALA A 184 -3.68 0.65 -1.45
CA ALA A 184 -4.69 0.37 -2.47
C ALA A 184 -5.90 1.28 -2.22
N ARG A 185 -6.47 1.80 -3.31
CA ARG A 185 -7.64 2.68 -3.28
C ARG A 185 -8.80 2.01 -4.00
N TYR A 186 -10.00 2.12 -3.43
CA TYR A 186 -11.24 1.80 -4.11
C TYR A 186 -12.27 2.91 -3.86
N ASP A 187 -12.83 3.44 -4.94
CA ASP A 187 -13.85 4.49 -4.89
C ASP A 187 -15.24 3.85 -4.89
N TYR A 188 -16.10 4.35 -4.01
CA TYR A 188 -17.44 3.83 -3.83
C TYR A 188 -18.44 4.96 -3.55
N THR A 189 -19.71 4.59 -3.38
CA THR A 189 -20.83 5.54 -3.34
C THR A 189 -20.66 6.67 -2.32
N HIS A 190 -21.23 7.83 -2.64
CA HIS A 190 -21.22 9.06 -1.83
C HIS A 190 -19.85 9.77 -1.78
N ASN A 191 -19.10 9.76 -2.88
CA ASN A 191 -17.78 10.41 -2.98
C ASN A 191 -16.82 9.94 -1.88
N ARG A 192 -16.80 8.62 -1.64
CA ARG A 192 -15.97 7.98 -0.62
C ARG A 192 -14.93 7.10 -1.28
N SER A 193 -13.74 7.14 -0.73
CA SER A 193 -12.64 6.26 -1.11
C SER A 193 -12.19 5.48 0.11
N VAL A 194 -12.14 4.15 0.00
CA VAL A 194 -11.46 3.33 0.99
C VAL A 194 -10.00 3.17 0.60
N LEU A 195 -9.11 3.40 1.55
CA LEU A 195 -7.69 3.18 1.40
C LEU A 195 -7.25 2.06 2.32
N VAL A 196 -6.67 1.03 1.72
CA VAL A 196 -6.16 -0.16 2.40
C VAL A 196 -4.66 -0.04 2.50
N ASN A 197 -4.15 -0.04 3.73
CA ASN A 197 -2.72 -0.07 4.00
C ASN A 197 -2.12 -1.38 3.46
N LEU A 198 -1.18 -1.29 2.52
CA LEU A 198 -0.47 -2.45 1.97
C LEU A 198 0.86 -2.72 2.68
N CYS A 199 1.17 -1.98 3.76
CA CYS A 199 2.30 -2.32 4.59
C CYS A 199 2.12 -3.74 5.11
N ARG A 200 3.19 -4.50 4.99
CA ARG A 200 3.28 -5.82 5.59
C ARG A 200 3.74 -5.57 7.01
N ASP A 201 2.83 -5.30 7.96
CA ASP A 201 3.16 -5.29 9.39
C ASP A 201 3.39 -6.72 9.90
#